data_AF-A0A2W2AGC5-F1
#
_entry.id   AF-A0A2W2AGC5-F1
#
_cell.length_a   1.000
_cell.length_b   1.000
_cell.length_c   1.000
_cell.angle_alpha   90.00
_cell.angle_beta   90.00
_cell.angle_gamma   90.00
#
_symmetry.space_group_name_H-M   'P 1'
#
loop_
_entity.id
_entity.type
_entity.pdbx_description
1 polymer ?
#
loop_
_entity_poly.entity_id
_entity_poly.type
_entity_poly.pdbx_seq_one_letter_code
_entity_poly.pdbx_strand_id
1 'polypeptide(L)'
;MSSEYTLDQIPVAGKLPKEELMNLLSSLGEDIDQQGEQLKGEEGVRKDFFLNLFGQKAWIHTGHSFGFLPPSEPGSEFISIRHAGNIEADQNLKNTRIKVTLDRLRVADYPGSGQHLVLFDFYAQNQLPGTIEHLHFTNTYTAREGEQAGIIGYPVFVGLNVGTEGIAFRCFTVNVKNESDEKFLSFLDSDVFKSGLELSKQLQPAIAPLSKMALGISEAIAKRNRNVPVQSFYMGLDFSKISTRARLREGSYIAVQIPETLVTAWDWDEWVFNPSNGQLVHADEPTKLIPYNYIVFGISRYE
;
A
#
# COMPACT_ATOMS: atom_id res chain seq x y z
N MET A 1 -18.65 -15.73 7.56
CA MET A 1 -17.96 -14.47 7.92
C MET A 1 -18.28 -13.47 6.82
N SER A 2 -19.15 -12.50 7.08
CA SER A 2 -19.31 -11.35 6.19
C SER A 2 -17.97 -10.60 6.22
N SER A 3 -17.29 -10.46 5.09
CA SER A 3 -16.07 -9.64 5.04
C SER A 3 -16.50 -8.18 5.09
N GLU A 4 -16.46 -7.57 6.27
CA GLU A 4 -16.74 -6.12 6.43
C GLU A 4 -15.73 -5.24 5.66
N TYR A 5 -14.62 -5.82 5.19
CA TYR A 5 -13.73 -5.20 4.23
C TYR A 5 -14.09 -5.66 2.82
N THR A 6 -14.80 -4.83 2.07
CA THR A 6 -15.35 -5.15 0.75
C THR A 6 -14.39 -4.83 -0.40
N LEU A 7 -13.34 -4.02 -0.17
CA LEU A 7 -12.32 -3.71 -1.19
C LEU A 7 -11.55 -4.96 -1.65
N ASP A 8 -11.40 -5.98 -0.80
CA ASP A 8 -10.77 -7.27 -1.18
C ASP A 8 -11.55 -8.03 -2.28
N GLN A 9 -12.82 -7.66 -2.52
CA GLN A 9 -13.65 -8.22 -3.59
C GLN A 9 -13.41 -7.54 -4.94
N ILE A 10 -12.74 -6.38 -4.95
CA ILE A 10 -12.40 -5.66 -6.17
C ILE A 10 -11.02 -6.18 -6.63
N PRO A 11 -10.93 -6.81 -7.81
CA PRO A 11 -9.65 -7.32 -8.29
C PRO A 11 -8.68 -6.17 -8.56
N VAL A 12 -7.44 -6.30 -8.08
CA VAL A 12 -6.32 -5.49 -8.55
C VAL A 12 -5.97 -5.85 -10.00
N ALA A 13 -5.32 -4.94 -10.72
CA ALA A 13 -4.95 -5.11 -12.13
C ALA A 13 -4.25 -6.44 -12.39
N GLY A 14 -3.34 -6.85 -11.50
CA GLY A 14 -2.65 -8.13 -11.54
C GLY A 14 -3.52 -9.39 -11.44
N LYS A 15 -4.77 -9.26 -11.00
CA LYS A 15 -5.76 -10.35 -10.90
C LYS A 15 -6.79 -10.34 -12.02
N LEU A 16 -6.80 -9.32 -12.89
CA LEU A 16 -7.76 -9.23 -13.98
C LEU A 16 -7.49 -10.31 -15.04
N PRO A 17 -8.54 -10.89 -15.65
CA PRO A 17 -8.38 -11.66 -16.87
C PRO A 17 -7.68 -10.85 -17.96
N LYS A 18 -6.91 -11.53 -18.81
CA LYS A 18 -6.12 -10.89 -19.88
C LYS A 18 -6.93 -9.91 -20.73
N GLU A 19 -8.12 -10.30 -21.15
CA GLU A 19 -8.99 -9.48 -22.01
C GLU A 19 -9.45 -8.21 -21.29
N GLU A 20 -9.84 -8.31 -20.02
CA GLU A 20 -10.24 -7.17 -19.19
C GLU A 20 -9.08 -6.21 -18.95
N LEU A 21 -7.89 -6.77 -18.67
CA LEU A 21 -6.68 -5.97 -18.49
C LEU A 21 -6.31 -5.22 -19.78
N MET A 22 -6.38 -5.88 -20.94
CA MET A 22 -6.11 -5.23 -22.23
C MET A 22 -7.08 -4.09 -22.50
N ASN A 23 -8.37 -4.32 -22.30
CA ASN A 23 -9.39 -3.28 -22.45
C ASN A 23 -9.14 -2.09 -21.51
N LEU A 24 -8.71 -2.37 -20.27
CA LEU A 24 -8.36 -1.35 -19.30
C LEU A 24 -7.18 -0.50 -19.80
N LEU A 25 -6.09 -1.13 -20.25
CA LEU A 25 -4.89 -0.42 -20.71
C LEU A 25 -5.15 0.38 -21.99
N SER A 26 -5.88 -0.18 -22.95
CA SER A 26 -6.33 0.57 -24.13
C SER A 26 -7.15 1.80 -23.75
N SER A 27 -8.01 1.72 -22.72
CA SER A 27 -8.77 2.86 -22.21
C SER A 27 -7.91 3.95 -21.55
N LEU A 28 -6.69 3.59 -21.14
CA LEU A 28 -5.69 4.51 -20.60
C LEU A 28 -4.77 5.11 -21.69
N GLY A 29 -4.96 4.71 -22.95
CA GLY A 29 -4.10 5.10 -24.06
C GLY A 29 -2.77 4.32 -24.10
N GLU A 30 -2.67 3.22 -23.36
CA GLU A 30 -1.56 2.28 -23.48
C GLU A 30 -1.86 1.29 -24.61
N ASP A 31 -1.38 1.63 -25.81
CA ASP A 31 -1.64 0.83 -27.01
C ASP A 31 -0.60 -0.29 -27.16
N ILE A 32 -0.87 -1.43 -26.53
CA ILE A 32 0.01 -2.61 -26.54
C ILE A 32 0.07 -3.28 -27.92
N ASP A 33 -1.02 -3.17 -28.69
CA ASP A 33 -1.12 -3.79 -30.01
C ASP A 33 -0.19 -3.13 -31.05
N GLN A 34 0.08 -1.82 -30.95
CA GLN A 34 1.04 -1.15 -31.85
C GLN A 34 2.49 -1.61 -31.63
N GLN A 35 2.84 -2.05 -30.41
CA GLN A 35 4.16 -2.62 -30.12
C GLN A 35 4.25 -4.10 -30.54
N GLY A 36 3.12 -4.82 -30.54
CA GLY A 36 3.03 -6.22 -30.98
C GLY A 36 2.89 -6.42 -32.49
N GLU A 37 2.38 -5.44 -33.25
CA GLU A 37 2.20 -5.56 -34.71
C GLU A 37 3.51 -5.60 -35.52
N GLN A 38 4.64 -5.19 -34.94
CA GLN A 38 5.95 -5.40 -35.57
C GLN A 38 6.42 -6.87 -35.53
N LEU A 39 5.77 -7.74 -34.75
CA LEU A 39 6.08 -9.16 -34.63
C LEU A 39 4.92 -10.00 -35.18
N LYS A 40 4.83 -10.09 -36.51
CA LYS A 40 3.96 -11.05 -37.19
C LYS A 40 4.53 -12.46 -37.03
N GLY A 41 3.94 -13.26 -36.14
CA GLY A 41 4.15 -14.70 -36.08
C GLY A 41 3.45 -15.33 -34.89
N GLU A 42 2.71 -16.40 -35.13
CA GLU A 42 2.21 -17.46 -34.22
C GLU A 42 1.74 -17.10 -32.79
N GLU A 43 0.60 -17.66 -32.37
CA GLU A 43 0.01 -17.47 -31.03
C GLU A 43 0.98 -17.70 -29.85
N GLY A 44 2.03 -18.51 -30.05
CA GLY A 44 3.11 -18.74 -29.08
C GLY A 44 3.99 -17.50 -28.85
N VAL A 45 4.39 -16.79 -29.91
CA VAL A 45 5.22 -15.58 -29.83
C VAL A 45 4.45 -14.42 -29.18
N ARG A 46 3.13 -14.33 -29.41
CA ARG A 46 2.27 -13.36 -28.73
C ARG A 46 2.15 -13.63 -27.23
N LYS A 47 2.12 -14.89 -26.78
CA LYS A 47 2.10 -15.23 -25.35
C LYS A 47 3.43 -14.88 -24.67
N ASP A 48 4.56 -15.21 -25.30
CA ASP A 48 5.89 -14.89 -24.76
C ASP A 48 6.15 -13.37 -24.74
N PHE A 49 5.70 -12.63 -25.76
CA PHE A 49 5.75 -11.17 -25.78
C PHE A 49 4.88 -10.57 -24.67
N PHE A 50 3.65 -11.05 -24.47
CA PHE A 50 2.79 -10.61 -23.36
C PHE A 50 3.46 -10.87 -22.00
N LEU A 51 3.99 -12.07 -21.77
CA LEU A 51 4.68 -12.39 -20.52
C LEU A 51 5.92 -11.52 -20.31
N ASN A 52 6.63 -11.15 -21.37
CA ASN A 52 7.83 -10.32 -21.27
C ASN A 52 7.51 -8.82 -21.11
N LEU A 53 6.48 -8.31 -21.78
CA LEU A 53 6.05 -6.91 -21.69
C LEU A 53 5.36 -6.61 -20.34
N PHE A 54 4.52 -7.51 -19.86
CA PHE A 54 3.80 -7.35 -18.59
C PHE A 54 4.55 -7.90 -17.39
N GLY A 55 5.33 -8.98 -17.54
CA GLY A 55 6.09 -9.58 -16.44
C GLY A 55 7.18 -8.67 -15.85
N GLN A 56 7.47 -7.55 -16.51
CA GLN A 56 8.40 -6.52 -16.05
C GLN A 56 7.70 -5.33 -15.36
N LYS A 57 6.37 -5.21 -15.46
CA LYS A 57 5.61 -4.08 -14.91
C LYS A 57 5.29 -4.28 -13.44
N ALA A 58 5.74 -3.38 -12.57
CA ALA A 58 5.65 -3.59 -11.12
C ALA A 58 4.21 -3.76 -10.62
N TRP A 59 3.25 -3.07 -11.24
CA TRP A 59 1.84 -3.05 -10.87
C TRP A 59 1.07 -4.34 -11.24
N ILE A 60 1.61 -5.20 -12.11
CA ILE A 60 0.93 -6.47 -12.48
C ILE A 60 1.01 -7.51 -11.38
N HIS A 61 1.95 -7.36 -10.45
CA HIS A 61 2.22 -8.40 -9.48
C HIS A 61 1.25 -8.34 -8.30
N THR A 62 0.89 -9.50 -7.77
CA THR A 62 -0.04 -9.60 -6.63
C THR A 62 0.63 -10.04 -5.33
N GLY A 63 1.83 -10.61 -5.44
CA GLY A 63 2.64 -11.04 -4.31
C GLY A 63 3.17 -9.84 -3.53
N HIS A 64 3.37 -10.04 -2.24
CA HIS A 64 3.98 -9.04 -1.37
C HIS A 64 5.05 -9.68 -0.48
N SER A 65 6.19 -8.99 -0.35
CA SER A 65 7.21 -9.30 0.66
C SER A 65 7.16 -8.24 1.76
N PHE A 66 7.33 -8.67 3.01
CA PHE A 66 7.21 -7.82 4.19
C PHE A 66 8.53 -7.68 4.95
N GLY A 67 9.02 -6.46 4.98
CA GLY A 67 10.24 -6.07 5.67
C GLY A 67 9.96 -5.28 6.95
N PHE A 68 10.96 -5.18 7.81
CA PHE A 68 10.94 -4.44 9.05
C PHE A 68 12.25 -3.67 9.23
N LEU A 69 12.10 -2.40 9.55
CA LEU A 69 13.15 -1.46 9.90
C LEU A 69 13.04 -1.14 11.39
N PRO A 70 14.04 -1.52 12.22
CA PRO A 70 14.00 -1.20 13.64
C PRO A 70 14.12 0.30 13.88
N PRO A 71 13.60 0.81 15.02
CA PRO A 71 13.96 2.14 15.50
C PRO A 71 15.47 2.23 15.65
N SER A 72 16.05 3.34 15.24
CA SER A 72 17.48 3.59 15.28
C SER A 72 17.77 4.98 15.84
N GLU A 73 18.95 5.12 16.42
CA GLU A 73 19.46 6.45 16.74
C GLU A 73 19.68 7.27 15.45
N PRO A 74 19.58 8.60 15.53
CA PRO A 74 20.00 9.47 14.43
C PRO A 74 21.47 9.21 14.08
N GLY A 75 21.76 9.01 12.80
CA GLY A 75 23.10 8.72 12.31
C GLY A 75 23.15 8.63 10.80
N SER A 76 24.34 8.39 10.25
CA SER A 76 24.54 8.21 8.80
C SER A 76 24.76 6.74 8.40
N GLU A 77 24.84 5.83 9.37
CA GLU A 77 25.06 4.41 9.11
C GLU A 77 23.82 3.78 8.48
N PHE A 78 24.03 2.90 7.51
CA PHE A 78 22.94 2.15 6.89
C PHE A 78 22.31 1.21 7.91
N ILE A 79 20.99 1.09 7.84
CA ILE A 79 20.21 0.25 8.74
C ILE A 79 19.72 -0.97 7.96
N SER A 80 20.08 -2.15 8.44
CA SER A 80 19.63 -3.42 7.85
C SER A 80 18.12 -3.59 7.98
N ILE A 81 17.50 -4.06 6.90
CA ILE A 81 16.09 -4.46 6.89
C ILE A 81 16.04 -5.95 7.19
N ARG A 82 15.03 -6.38 7.95
CA ARG A 82 14.79 -7.81 8.22
C ARG A 82 13.43 -8.22 7.72
N HIS A 83 13.25 -9.50 7.38
CA HIS A 83 11.92 -10.03 7.13
C HIS A 83 11.02 -9.82 8.39
N ALA A 84 9.78 -9.35 8.22
CA ALA A 84 8.90 -8.98 9.33
C ALA A 84 8.50 -10.17 10.25
N GLY A 85 8.63 -11.40 9.76
CA GLY A 85 8.49 -12.62 10.58
C GLY A 85 9.76 -13.07 11.31
N ASN A 86 10.92 -12.48 10.97
CA ASN A 86 12.23 -12.81 11.54
C ASN A 86 12.77 -11.71 12.48
N ILE A 87 11.89 -11.18 13.33
CA ILE A 87 12.21 -10.17 14.37
C ILE A 87 11.67 -10.63 15.72
N GLU A 88 12.01 -9.99 16.84
CA GLU A 88 11.34 -10.29 18.11
C GLU A 88 10.10 -9.42 18.29
N ALA A 89 8.95 -10.05 18.58
CA ALA A 89 7.73 -9.31 18.91
C ALA A 89 7.88 -8.58 20.26
N ASP A 90 7.40 -7.34 20.33
CA ASP A 90 7.36 -6.55 21.56
C ASP A 90 6.10 -6.86 22.36
N GLN A 91 6.22 -7.76 23.34
CA GLN A 91 5.12 -8.18 24.20
C GLN A 91 4.49 -7.04 24.99
N ASN A 92 5.21 -5.92 25.20
CA ASN A 92 4.72 -4.77 25.94
C ASN A 92 3.74 -3.91 25.12
N LEU A 93 3.43 -4.27 23.87
CA LEU A 93 2.40 -3.62 23.06
C LEU A 93 1.00 -4.22 23.27
N LYS A 94 0.89 -5.37 23.94
CA LYS A 94 -0.40 -6.00 24.27
C LYS A 94 -1.27 -5.07 25.09
N ASN A 95 -2.53 -4.89 24.67
CA ASN A 95 -3.51 -4.03 25.35
C ASN A 95 -3.03 -2.58 25.53
N THR A 96 -2.17 -2.10 24.63
CA THR A 96 -1.71 -0.71 24.60
C THR A 96 -2.31 0.03 23.41
N ARG A 97 -2.03 1.33 23.35
CA ARG A 97 -2.39 2.18 22.20
C ARG A 97 -1.15 2.49 21.39
N ILE A 98 -1.29 2.47 20.08
CA ILE A 98 -0.22 2.78 19.12
C ILE A 98 -0.62 3.94 18.22
N LYS A 99 0.40 4.59 17.66
CA LYS A 99 0.29 5.51 16.53
C LYS A 99 0.80 4.78 15.29
N VAL A 100 0.04 4.90 14.20
CA VAL A 100 0.39 4.40 12.87
C VAL A 100 0.61 5.59 11.94
N THR A 101 1.74 5.60 11.25
CA THR A 101 2.09 6.63 10.26
C THR A 101 2.29 6.03 8.88
N LEU A 102 2.03 6.80 7.83
CA LEU A 102 2.48 6.52 6.48
C LEU A 102 3.79 7.27 6.27
N ASP A 103 4.88 6.53 6.20
CA ASP A 103 6.22 7.09 6.11
C ASP A 103 6.64 7.26 4.66
N ARG A 104 6.25 6.32 3.77
CA ARG A 104 6.54 6.36 2.32
C ARG A 104 5.48 5.67 1.49
N LEU A 105 5.26 6.19 0.29
CA LEU A 105 4.51 5.55 -0.78
C LEU A 105 5.33 5.74 -2.06
N ARG A 106 5.93 4.65 -2.56
CA ARG A 106 6.71 4.63 -3.80
C ARG A 106 5.86 4.11 -4.96
N VAL A 107 5.84 4.87 -6.04
CA VAL A 107 5.28 4.46 -7.33
C VAL A 107 6.47 4.17 -8.24
N ALA A 108 6.93 2.92 -8.25
CA ALA A 108 7.94 2.50 -9.20
C ALA A 108 7.36 2.52 -10.62
N ASP A 109 6.15 1.97 -10.77
CA ASP A 109 5.42 1.89 -12.03
C ASP A 109 3.95 1.62 -11.74
N TYR A 110 3.06 2.49 -12.23
CA TYR A 110 1.59 2.38 -12.18
C TYR A 110 1.05 2.54 -13.63
N PRO A 111 -0.13 1.98 -13.95
CA PRO A 111 -0.71 2.13 -15.29
C PRO A 111 -0.89 3.60 -15.73
N GLY A 112 -0.63 3.88 -16.99
CA GLY A 112 -0.71 5.19 -17.63
C GLY A 112 0.46 6.09 -17.24
N SER A 113 1.34 6.38 -18.19
CA SER A 113 2.60 7.11 -17.98
C SER A 113 2.47 8.46 -17.24
N GLY A 114 3.56 8.86 -16.57
CA GLY A 114 3.75 10.23 -16.08
C GLY A 114 3.38 10.42 -14.61
N GLN A 115 2.45 11.33 -14.34
CA GLN A 115 1.99 11.60 -12.97
C GLN A 115 0.76 10.75 -12.63
N HIS A 116 0.73 10.25 -11.40
CA HIS A 116 -0.34 9.44 -10.85
C HIS A 116 -1.00 10.16 -9.68
N LEU A 117 -2.34 10.13 -9.65
CA LEU A 117 -3.11 10.39 -8.45
C LEU A 117 -3.45 9.04 -7.82
N VAL A 118 -2.91 8.77 -6.64
CA VAL A 118 -3.08 7.51 -5.92
C VAL A 118 -4.07 7.72 -4.80
N LEU A 119 -5.23 7.08 -4.89
CA LEU A 119 -6.09 6.88 -3.73
C LEU A 119 -5.50 5.78 -2.87
N PHE A 120 -5.22 6.10 -1.62
CA PHE A 120 -4.67 5.18 -0.62
C PHE A 120 -5.75 4.93 0.44
N ASP A 121 -6.14 3.67 0.59
CA ASP A 121 -6.99 3.18 1.68
C ASP A 121 -6.14 2.32 2.62
N PHE A 122 -6.22 2.62 3.91
CA PHE A 122 -5.56 1.86 4.96
C PHE A 122 -6.56 1.51 6.04
N TYR A 123 -6.62 0.23 6.35
CA TYR A 123 -7.56 -0.33 7.30
C TYR A 123 -6.85 -0.92 8.50
N ALA A 124 -7.48 -0.77 9.67
CA ALA A 124 -7.05 -1.40 10.90
C ALA A 124 -8.22 -1.86 11.77
N GLN A 125 -7.95 -2.83 12.64
CA GLN A 125 -8.87 -3.25 13.70
C GLN A 125 -8.51 -2.55 15.01
N ASN A 126 -9.37 -1.66 15.48
CA ASN A 126 -9.27 -1.04 16.80
C ASN A 126 -9.92 -1.96 17.84
N GLN A 127 -9.11 -2.60 18.68
CA GLN A 127 -9.56 -3.65 19.59
C GLN A 127 -9.85 -3.08 20.98
N LEU A 128 -11.09 -2.64 21.18
CA LEU A 128 -11.59 -2.13 22.46
C LEU A 128 -12.08 -3.30 23.35
N PRO A 129 -12.19 -3.11 24.68
CA PRO A 129 -12.79 -4.10 25.56
C PRO A 129 -14.22 -4.46 25.11
N GLY A 130 -14.42 -5.70 24.67
CA GLY A 130 -15.75 -6.22 24.30
C GLY A 130 -16.24 -5.81 22.90
N THR A 131 -15.48 -5.05 22.12
CA THR A 131 -15.86 -4.68 20.74
C THR A 131 -14.64 -4.47 19.85
N ILE A 132 -14.77 -4.77 18.56
CA ILE A 132 -13.76 -4.48 17.54
C ILE A 132 -14.36 -3.45 16.60
N GLU A 133 -13.69 -2.31 16.46
CA GLU A 133 -14.06 -1.31 15.47
C GLU A 133 -13.18 -1.44 14.23
N HIS A 134 -13.83 -1.36 13.07
CA HIS A 134 -13.22 -1.47 11.76
C HIS A 134 -12.94 -0.07 11.24
N LEU A 135 -11.68 0.34 11.24
CA LEU A 135 -11.27 1.70 10.89
C LEU A 135 -10.74 1.75 9.46
N HIS A 136 -11.11 2.80 8.74
CA HIS A 136 -10.59 3.12 7.42
C HIS A 136 -10.05 4.53 7.41
N PHE A 137 -8.84 4.67 6.88
CA PHE A 137 -8.22 5.93 6.53
C PHE A 137 -8.09 5.98 5.02
N THR A 138 -8.56 7.07 4.42
CA THR A 138 -8.45 7.28 2.97
C THR A 138 -7.86 8.66 2.70
N ASN A 139 -6.87 8.72 1.83
CA ASN A 139 -6.27 9.97 1.37
C ASN A 139 -5.78 9.85 -0.07
N THR A 140 -5.51 10.97 -0.72
CA THR A 140 -4.92 11.00 -2.06
C THR A 140 -3.49 11.49 -2.02
N TYR A 141 -2.65 10.89 -2.86
CA TYR A 141 -1.25 11.25 -3.02
C TYR A 141 -0.92 11.41 -4.48
N THR A 142 0.00 12.31 -4.80
CA THR A 142 0.55 12.41 -6.15
C THR A 142 2.00 11.98 -6.18
N ALA A 143 2.37 11.21 -7.20
CA ALA A 143 3.73 10.77 -7.45
C ALA A 143 3.94 10.60 -8.95
N ARG A 144 5.16 10.84 -9.44
CA ARG A 144 5.55 10.43 -10.79
C ARG A 144 6.05 9.00 -10.80
N GLU A 145 6.02 8.38 -11.95
CA GLU A 145 6.66 7.09 -12.20
C GLU A 145 8.14 7.11 -11.77
N GLY A 146 8.57 6.08 -11.05
CA GLY A 146 9.91 5.97 -10.47
C GLY A 146 10.15 6.79 -9.20
N GLU A 147 9.21 7.65 -8.79
CA GLU A 147 9.33 8.54 -7.63
C GLU A 147 8.49 8.06 -6.43
N GLN A 148 8.48 8.86 -5.38
CA GLN A 148 7.67 8.64 -4.17
C GLN A 148 6.80 9.86 -3.89
N ALA A 149 5.65 9.65 -3.26
CA ALA A 149 4.84 10.74 -2.77
C ALA A 149 5.63 11.59 -1.76
N GLY A 150 5.39 12.90 -1.74
CA GLY A 150 6.04 13.86 -0.85
C GLY A 150 5.53 13.77 0.59
N ILE A 151 5.66 12.60 1.21
CA ILE A 151 5.18 12.32 2.56
C ILE A 151 6.31 11.78 3.45
N ILE A 152 6.25 12.14 4.73
CA ILE A 152 7.12 11.60 5.77
C ILE A 152 6.35 11.64 7.10
N GLY A 153 6.18 10.47 7.73
CA GLY A 153 5.53 10.35 9.04
C GLY A 153 4.08 10.85 9.11
N TYR A 154 3.31 10.77 8.01
CA TYR A 154 1.93 11.27 7.99
C TYR A 154 1.04 10.43 8.93
N PRO A 155 0.31 11.01 9.89
CA PRO A 155 -0.49 10.24 10.84
C PRO A 155 -1.68 9.59 10.14
N VAL A 156 -1.76 8.25 10.19
CA VAL A 156 -2.88 7.45 9.66
C VAL A 156 -3.88 7.15 10.76
N PHE A 157 -3.40 6.55 11.87
CA PHE A 157 -4.21 6.32 13.07
C PHE A 157 -3.44 6.76 14.31
N VAL A 158 -4.12 7.44 15.23
CA VAL A 158 -3.54 7.91 16.50
C VAL A 158 -4.36 7.32 17.64
N GLY A 159 -3.71 6.58 18.54
CA GLY A 159 -4.38 5.97 19.70
C GLY A 159 -5.11 4.66 19.40
N LEU A 160 -4.67 3.91 18.39
CA LEU A 160 -5.25 2.64 17.97
C LEU A 160 -5.00 1.55 19.02
N ASN A 161 -6.05 0.85 19.47
CA ASN A 161 -5.93 -0.17 20.51
C ASN A 161 -5.49 -1.51 19.92
N VAL A 162 -4.42 -2.08 20.50
CA VAL A 162 -3.85 -3.37 20.15
C VAL A 162 -4.41 -4.44 21.09
N GLY A 163 -4.92 -5.55 20.56
CA GLY A 163 -5.41 -6.66 21.37
C GLY A 163 -4.32 -7.59 21.90
N THR A 164 -4.72 -8.66 22.58
CA THR A 164 -3.78 -9.66 23.12
C THR A 164 -3.12 -10.51 22.05
N GLU A 165 -3.79 -10.69 20.91
CA GLU A 165 -3.32 -11.50 19.78
C GLU A 165 -2.55 -10.68 18.74
N GLY A 166 -2.48 -9.35 18.90
CA GLY A 166 -1.81 -8.46 17.96
C GLY A 166 -2.78 -7.53 17.24
N ILE A 167 -2.47 -7.16 16.00
CA ILE A 167 -3.30 -6.27 15.16
C ILE A 167 -3.20 -6.67 13.68
N ALA A 168 -4.22 -6.32 12.90
CA ALA A 168 -4.23 -6.55 11.47
C ALA A 168 -4.35 -5.23 10.72
N PHE A 169 -3.56 -5.11 9.65
CA PHE A 169 -3.64 -4.03 8.69
C PHE A 169 -4.03 -4.56 7.31
N ARG A 170 -4.79 -3.74 6.57
CA ARG A 170 -4.97 -3.91 5.14
C ARG A 170 -4.63 -2.61 4.45
N CYS A 171 -4.11 -2.73 3.24
CA CYS A 171 -3.91 -1.58 2.38
C CYS A 171 -4.46 -1.89 0.99
N PHE A 172 -5.08 -0.88 0.40
CA PHE A 172 -5.55 -0.90 -0.96
C PHE A 172 -5.17 0.41 -1.65
N THR A 173 -4.59 0.33 -2.85
CA THR A 173 -4.26 1.51 -3.64
C THR A 173 -4.98 1.50 -4.97
N VAL A 174 -5.43 2.67 -5.41
CA VAL A 174 -6.03 2.87 -6.72
C VAL A 174 -5.32 4.01 -7.43
N ASN A 175 -4.82 3.74 -8.63
CA ASN A 175 -4.40 4.75 -9.57
C ASN A 175 -5.65 5.38 -10.20
N VAL A 176 -5.96 6.61 -9.82
CA VAL A 176 -7.13 7.35 -10.29
C VAL A 176 -6.76 8.00 -11.62
N LYS A 177 -7.45 7.59 -12.68
CA LYS A 177 -7.29 8.15 -14.05
C LYS A 177 -8.63 8.58 -14.66
N ASN A 178 -9.69 8.54 -13.86
CA ASN A 178 -10.99 9.09 -14.23
C ASN A 178 -11.06 10.57 -13.83
N GLU A 179 -11.18 11.46 -14.81
CA GLU A 179 -11.20 12.92 -14.57
C GLU A 179 -12.30 13.38 -13.61
N SER A 180 -13.46 12.72 -13.61
CA SER A 180 -14.55 13.08 -12.70
C SER A 180 -14.22 12.70 -11.27
N ASP A 181 -13.52 11.59 -11.07
CA ASP A 181 -13.09 11.14 -9.74
C ASP A 181 -11.92 11.98 -9.23
N GLU A 182 -11.00 12.38 -10.11
CA GLU A 182 -9.94 13.35 -9.77
C GLU A 182 -10.54 14.69 -9.28
N LYS A 183 -11.57 15.20 -9.97
CA LYS A 183 -12.29 16.42 -9.56
C LYS A 183 -13.04 16.22 -8.24
N PHE A 184 -13.70 15.08 -8.07
CA PHE A 184 -14.40 14.77 -6.83
C PHE A 184 -13.45 14.68 -5.65
N LEU A 185 -12.32 13.99 -5.82
CA LEU A 185 -11.28 13.86 -4.80
C LEU A 185 -10.65 15.22 -4.46
N SER A 186 -10.32 16.04 -5.46
CA SER A 186 -9.79 17.38 -5.19
C SER A 186 -10.79 18.29 -4.45
N PHE A 187 -12.09 18.10 -4.68
CA PHE A 187 -13.12 18.76 -3.86
C PHE A 187 -13.13 18.27 -2.41
N LEU A 188 -13.03 16.96 -2.16
CA LEU A 188 -12.94 16.42 -0.80
C LEU A 188 -11.71 16.93 -0.05
N ASP A 189 -10.62 17.19 -0.78
CA ASP A 189 -9.41 17.76 -0.22
C ASP A 189 -9.47 19.27 0.02
N SER A 190 -10.54 19.95 -0.39
CA SER A 190 -10.70 21.39 -0.20
C SER A 190 -10.87 21.78 1.27
N ASP A 191 -10.32 22.93 1.64
CA ASP A 191 -10.44 23.50 2.99
C ASP A 191 -11.90 23.75 3.38
N VAL A 192 -12.77 24.04 2.39
CA VAL A 192 -14.21 24.23 2.60
C VAL A 192 -14.87 22.94 3.08
N PHE A 193 -14.58 21.82 2.44
CA PHE A 193 -15.12 20.52 2.84
C PHE A 193 -14.57 20.08 4.20
N LYS A 194 -13.25 20.23 4.41
CA LYS A 194 -12.58 19.94 5.69
C LYS A 194 -13.16 20.76 6.85
N SER A 195 -13.37 22.06 6.65
CA SER A 195 -13.99 22.95 7.66
C SER A 195 -15.44 22.56 7.95
N GLY A 196 -16.21 22.17 6.93
CA GLY A 196 -17.58 21.67 7.10
C GLY A 196 -17.66 20.40 7.95
N LEU A 197 -16.71 19.48 7.79
CA LEU A 197 -16.56 18.29 8.64
C LEU A 197 -16.20 18.64 10.09
N GLU A 198 -15.30 19.61 10.31
CA GLU A 198 -14.90 20.04 11.65
C GLU A 198 -16.05 20.63 12.48
N LEU A 199 -16.92 21.43 11.86
CA LEU A 199 -18.12 21.96 12.50
C LEU A 199 -19.07 20.86 12.99
N SER A 200 -19.11 19.72 12.30
CA SER A 200 -19.96 18.57 12.69
C SER A 200 -19.38 17.72 13.83
N LYS A 201 -18.05 17.69 13.99
CA LYS A 201 -17.32 16.82 14.95
C LYS A 201 -17.41 17.27 16.40
N GLN A 202 -17.85 18.51 16.68
CA GLN A 202 -17.99 19.04 18.03
C GLN A 202 -19.05 18.32 18.90
N LEU A 203 -19.79 17.33 18.35
CA LEU A 203 -20.95 16.73 19.01
C LEU A 203 -20.81 15.27 19.48
N GLN A 204 -19.81 14.47 19.05
CA GLN A 204 -19.53 13.09 19.55
C GLN A 204 -18.33 12.44 18.79
N PRO A 205 -17.62 11.42 19.33
CA PRO A 205 -16.60 10.69 18.57
C PRO A 205 -17.24 9.78 17.50
N ALA A 206 -17.50 10.33 16.31
CA ALA A 206 -18.14 9.65 15.18
C ALA A 206 -17.14 8.89 14.28
N ILE A 207 -16.30 8.03 14.85
CA ILE A 207 -15.24 7.33 14.10
C ILE A 207 -15.83 6.28 13.13
N ALA A 208 -16.85 5.53 13.55
CA ALA A 208 -17.46 4.49 12.72
C ALA A 208 -18.18 5.04 11.47
N PRO A 209 -19.02 6.08 11.54
CA PRO A 209 -19.60 6.70 10.33
C PRO A 209 -18.54 7.24 9.37
N LEU A 210 -17.47 7.87 9.88
CA LEU A 210 -16.37 8.39 9.05
C LEU A 210 -15.60 7.24 8.37
N SER A 211 -15.36 6.14 9.07
CA SER A 211 -14.71 4.96 8.49
C SER A 211 -15.56 4.31 7.40
N LYS A 212 -16.89 4.23 7.58
CA LYS A 212 -17.81 3.74 6.54
C LYS A 212 -17.85 4.66 5.33
N MET A 213 -17.80 5.97 5.54
CA MET A 213 -17.73 6.94 4.45
C MET A 213 -16.42 6.80 3.67
N ALA A 214 -15.29 6.68 4.36
CA ALA A 214 -13.98 6.46 3.76
C ALA A 214 -13.98 5.20 2.88
N LEU A 215 -14.46 4.08 3.42
CA LEU A 215 -14.65 2.84 2.67
C LEU A 215 -15.54 3.03 1.44
N GLY A 216 -16.70 3.68 1.58
CA GLY A 216 -17.63 3.90 0.47
C GLY A 216 -17.05 4.76 -0.66
N ILE A 217 -16.23 5.76 -0.32
CA ILE A 217 -15.48 6.56 -1.32
C ILE A 217 -14.48 5.66 -2.04
N SER A 218 -13.68 4.87 -1.30
CA SER A 218 -12.72 3.93 -1.86
C SER A 218 -13.39 2.94 -2.81
N GLU A 219 -14.51 2.34 -2.43
CA GLU A 219 -15.26 1.40 -3.28
C GLU A 219 -15.81 2.05 -4.54
N ALA A 220 -16.38 3.25 -4.42
CA ALA A 220 -16.97 3.95 -5.55
C ALA A 220 -15.92 4.32 -6.60
N ILE A 221 -14.73 4.76 -6.16
CA ILE A 221 -13.63 5.11 -7.05
C ILE A 221 -13.00 3.85 -7.65
N ALA A 222 -12.75 2.81 -6.85
CA ALA A 222 -12.12 1.58 -7.30
C ALA A 222 -12.92 0.83 -8.38
N LYS A 223 -14.25 0.97 -8.40
CA LYS A 223 -15.15 0.31 -9.38
C LYS A 223 -15.37 1.12 -10.66
N ARG A 224 -14.92 2.37 -10.73
CA ARG A 224 -15.18 3.24 -11.88
C ARG A 224 -14.22 2.98 -13.03
N ASN A 225 -14.73 3.18 -14.25
CA ASN A 225 -13.96 2.99 -15.48
C ASN A 225 -12.69 3.86 -15.47
N ARG A 226 -11.58 3.30 -15.96
CA ARG A 226 -10.21 3.86 -16.02
C ARG A 226 -9.46 3.95 -14.69
N ASN A 227 -10.12 3.88 -13.54
CA ASN A 227 -9.37 3.76 -12.28
C ASN A 227 -8.81 2.35 -12.16
N VAL A 228 -7.57 2.24 -11.69
CA VAL A 228 -6.88 0.96 -11.66
C VAL A 228 -6.48 0.62 -10.23
N PRO A 229 -7.11 -0.37 -9.59
CA PRO A 229 -6.61 -0.87 -8.32
C PRO A 229 -5.27 -1.58 -8.52
N VAL A 230 -4.24 -1.19 -7.77
CA VAL A 230 -2.85 -1.63 -7.99
C VAL A 230 -2.38 -2.56 -6.88
N GLN A 231 -2.42 -2.11 -5.62
CA GLN A 231 -1.97 -2.90 -4.47
C GLN A 231 -3.15 -3.30 -3.60
N SER A 232 -3.10 -4.53 -3.10
CA SER A 232 -4.03 -5.06 -2.11
C SER A 232 -3.26 -6.08 -1.27
N PHE A 233 -3.08 -5.78 0.02
CA PHE A 233 -2.42 -6.72 0.93
C PHE A 233 -3.08 -6.73 2.30
N TYR A 234 -2.93 -7.87 2.98
CA TYR A 234 -3.29 -8.07 4.37
C TYR A 234 -2.04 -8.42 5.17
N MET A 235 -1.81 -7.73 6.27
CA MET A 235 -0.69 -7.99 7.18
C MET A 235 -1.21 -8.17 8.60
N GLY A 236 -1.19 -9.42 9.07
CA GLY A 236 -1.40 -9.73 10.49
C GLY A 236 -0.08 -9.62 11.24
N LEU A 237 -0.05 -8.81 12.29
CA LEU A 237 1.08 -8.62 13.18
C LEU A 237 0.73 -9.23 14.54
N ASP A 238 1.39 -10.30 14.94
CA ASP A 238 1.10 -10.99 16.20
C ASP A 238 2.29 -11.05 17.16
N PHE A 239 2.06 -11.60 18.35
CA PHE A 239 3.07 -11.77 19.39
C PHE A 239 3.65 -13.18 19.45
N SER A 240 3.32 -14.03 18.47
CA SER A 240 3.67 -15.44 18.45
C SER A 240 5.10 -15.67 17.95
N LYS A 241 5.62 -16.87 18.21
CA LYS A 241 6.92 -17.32 17.66
C LYS A 241 6.77 -18.09 16.34
N ILE A 242 5.59 -18.05 15.72
CA ILE A 242 5.32 -18.78 14.47
C ILE A 242 6.07 -18.11 13.33
N SER A 243 6.97 -18.84 12.66
CA SER A 243 7.89 -18.28 11.66
C SER A 243 7.21 -17.73 10.40
N THR A 244 6.01 -18.22 10.07
CA THR A 244 5.26 -17.80 8.88
C THR A 244 4.44 -16.53 9.09
N ARG A 245 4.47 -15.94 10.30
CA ARG A 245 3.68 -14.76 10.65
C ARG A 245 4.58 -13.56 10.90
N ALA A 246 4.11 -12.38 10.53
CA ALA A 246 4.79 -11.14 10.90
C ALA A 246 4.57 -10.84 12.39
N ARG A 247 5.58 -10.25 13.02
CA ARG A 247 5.60 -10.00 14.46
C ARG A 247 5.40 -8.53 14.74
N LEU A 248 4.63 -8.21 15.78
CA LEU A 248 4.35 -6.83 16.17
C LEU A 248 5.46 -6.26 17.06
N ARG A 249 6.04 -5.15 16.62
CA ARG A 249 7.08 -4.35 17.28
C ARG A 249 7.03 -2.89 16.80
N GLU A 250 7.47 -1.96 17.63
CA GLU A 250 7.74 -0.57 17.21
C GLU A 250 8.85 -0.51 16.15
N GLY A 251 8.71 0.38 15.18
CA GLY A 251 9.56 0.50 13.99
C GLY A 251 8.74 0.73 12.73
N SER A 252 9.36 0.64 11.56
CA SER A 252 8.67 0.80 10.28
C SER A 252 8.57 -0.54 9.55
N TYR A 253 7.40 -0.83 8.99
CA TYR A 253 7.13 -2.01 8.18
C TYR A 253 7.08 -1.62 6.71
N ILE A 254 7.61 -2.49 5.87
CA ILE A 254 7.75 -2.26 4.44
C ILE A 254 6.95 -3.35 3.73
N ALA A 255 6.02 -2.98 2.86
CA ALA A 255 5.28 -3.90 2.01
C ALA A 255 5.65 -3.63 0.55
N VAL A 256 6.36 -4.56 -0.09
CA VAL A 256 6.82 -4.44 -1.49
C VAL A 256 5.98 -5.36 -2.37
N GLN A 257 5.38 -4.80 -3.43
CA GLN A 257 4.62 -5.54 -4.43
C GLN A 257 5.60 -6.24 -5.39
N ILE A 258 5.73 -7.56 -5.28
CA ILE A 258 6.71 -8.35 -6.03
C ILE A 258 6.05 -9.49 -6.81
N PRO A 259 6.68 -10.02 -7.87
CA PRO A 259 6.23 -11.24 -8.52
C PRO A 259 6.06 -12.36 -7.51
N GLU A 260 4.98 -13.13 -7.63
CA GLU A 260 4.72 -14.29 -6.76
C GLU A 260 5.90 -15.28 -6.76
N THR A 261 6.54 -15.46 -7.92
CA THR A 261 7.72 -16.32 -8.10
C THR A 261 8.94 -15.85 -7.32
N LEU A 262 9.01 -14.57 -6.96
CA LEU A 262 10.10 -14.01 -6.16
C LEU A 262 9.79 -14.03 -4.67
N VAL A 263 8.56 -14.32 -4.22
CA VAL A 263 8.23 -14.30 -2.78
C VAL A 263 9.12 -15.23 -1.96
N THR A 264 9.49 -16.39 -2.50
CA THR A 264 10.39 -17.34 -1.83
C THR A 264 11.88 -17.02 -1.99
N ALA A 265 12.23 -16.17 -2.96
CA ALA A 265 13.62 -15.83 -3.29
C ALA A 265 14.00 -14.40 -2.89
N TRP A 266 13.04 -13.58 -2.45
CA TRP A 266 13.26 -12.21 -2.03
C TRP A 266 14.11 -12.18 -0.78
N ASP A 267 15.31 -11.63 -0.91
CA ASP A 267 16.24 -11.46 0.20
C ASP A 267 16.18 -10.02 0.72
N TRP A 268 15.90 -9.88 2.02
CA TRP A 268 15.88 -8.57 2.67
C TRP A 268 17.28 -8.08 3.02
N ASP A 269 18.28 -8.95 3.08
CA ASP A 269 19.66 -8.58 3.40
C ASP A 269 20.33 -7.82 2.24
N GLU A 270 19.80 -7.93 1.02
CA GLU A 270 20.21 -7.13 -0.15
C GLU A 270 19.82 -5.64 -0.03
N TRP A 271 18.91 -5.30 0.89
CA TRP A 271 18.31 -3.96 0.98
C TRP A 271 18.57 -3.33 2.34
N VAL A 272 18.93 -2.04 2.32
CA VAL A 272 19.20 -1.24 3.51
C VAL A 272 18.48 0.10 3.44
N PHE A 273 18.21 0.66 4.60
CA PHE A 273 17.76 2.04 4.70
C PHE A 273 18.97 2.96 4.87
N ASN A 274 19.05 4.01 4.05
CA ASN A 274 20.05 5.06 4.15
C ASN A 274 19.46 6.26 4.90
N PRO A 275 19.83 6.51 6.17
CA PRO A 275 19.25 7.63 6.93
C PRO A 275 19.64 9.00 6.39
N SER A 276 20.75 9.11 5.66
CA SER A 276 21.27 10.40 5.16
C SER A 276 20.36 11.03 4.11
N ASN A 277 19.63 10.22 3.34
CA ASN A 277 18.67 10.67 2.32
C ASN A 277 17.28 10.02 2.48
N GLY A 278 17.13 9.15 3.48
CA GLY A 278 15.93 8.39 3.78
C GLY A 278 15.57 7.30 2.76
N GLN A 279 16.43 6.93 1.81
CA GLN A 279 16.03 5.98 0.75
C GLN A 279 16.23 4.51 1.18
N LEU A 280 15.39 3.63 0.64
CA LEU A 280 15.64 2.19 0.63
C LEU A 280 16.49 1.86 -0.60
N VAL A 281 17.72 1.41 -0.38
CA VAL A 281 18.74 1.21 -1.42
C VAL A 281 19.33 -0.19 -1.33
N HIS A 282 19.95 -0.66 -2.40
CA HIS A 282 20.72 -1.89 -2.38
C HIS A 282 21.96 -1.74 -1.50
N ALA A 283 22.29 -2.78 -0.71
CA ALA A 283 23.41 -2.75 0.24
C ALA A 283 24.75 -2.47 -0.45
N ASP A 284 25.00 -3.12 -1.59
CA ASP A 284 26.25 -2.98 -2.35
C ASP A 284 26.21 -1.85 -3.40
N GLU A 285 25.03 -1.33 -3.74
CA GLU A 285 24.86 -0.31 -4.78
C GLU A 285 23.88 0.78 -4.31
N PRO A 286 24.35 1.79 -3.55
CA PRO A 286 23.47 2.77 -2.90
C PRO A 286 22.66 3.68 -3.85
N THR A 287 22.91 3.61 -5.16
CA THR A 287 22.14 4.29 -6.20
C THR A 287 20.96 3.45 -6.71
N LYS A 288 20.96 2.15 -6.44
CA LYS A 288 19.92 1.22 -6.87
C LYS A 288 18.81 1.18 -5.83
N LEU A 289 17.61 1.60 -6.25
CA LEU A 289 16.39 1.55 -5.44
C LEU A 289 15.68 0.20 -5.62
N ILE A 290 14.73 -0.10 -4.72
CA ILE A 290 13.78 -1.20 -4.92
C ILE A 290 13.00 -0.94 -6.23
N PRO A 291 13.03 -1.86 -7.22
CA PRO A 291 12.44 -1.66 -8.54
C PRO A 291 10.92 -1.94 -8.58
N TYR A 292 10.27 -1.89 -7.42
CA TYR A 292 8.87 -2.26 -7.22
C TYR A 292 8.12 -1.19 -6.44
N ASN A 293 6.79 -1.21 -6.56
CA ASN A 293 5.92 -0.38 -5.74
C ASN A 293 6.03 -0.84 -4.29
N TYR A 294 6.14 0.10 -3.37
CA TYR A 294 6.14 -0.23 -1.95
C TYR A 294 5.52 0.86 -1.09
N ILE A 295 5.07 0.43 0.08
CA ILE A 295 4.56 1.31 1.13
C ILE A 295 5.38 1.06 2.40
N VAL A 296 5.71 2.14 3.10
CA VAL A 296 6.34 2.08 4.43
C VAL A 296 5.39 2.72 5.43
N PHE A 297 5.03 1.98 6.47
CA PHE A 297 4.23 2.50 7.58
C PHE A 297 4.95 2.31 8.91
N GLY A 298 4.92 3.34 9.75
CA GLY A 298 5.53 3.36 11.07
C GLY A 298 4.55 2.91 12.15
N ILE A 299 5.05 2.21 13.16
CA ILE A 299 4.35 1.92 14.42
C ILE A 299 5.18 2.47 15.57
N SER A 300 4.57 3.31 16.39
CA SER A 300 5.14 3.75 17.67
C SER A 300 4.10 3.63 18.77
N ARG A 301 4.53 3.64 20.03
CA ARG A 301 3.61 3.83 21.16
C ARG A 301 2.86 5.16 21.04
N TYR A 302 1.64 5.17 21.54
CA TYR A 302 0.88 6.38 21.81
C TYR A 302 1.18 6.82 23.25
N GLU A 303 1.84 7.98 23.37
CA GLU A 303 2.10 8.66 24.65
C GLU A 303 0.92 9.53 25.06
#